data_AF-A0A350H6A6-F1
#
_entry.id   AF-A0A350H6A6-F1
#
_cell.length_a   1.000
_cell.length_b   1.000
_cell.length_c   1.000
_cell.angle_alpha   90.00
_cell.angle_beta   90.00
_cell.angle_gamma   90.00
#
_symmetry.space_group_name_H-M   'P 1'
#
loop_
_entity.id
_entity.type
_entity.pdbx_description
1 polymer ?
#
loop_
_entity_poly.entity_id
_entity_poly.type
_entity_poly.pdbx_seq_one_letter_code
_entity_poly.pdbx_strand_id
1 'polypeptide(L)'
;MICKNCNKEIADGSRFCEFCGAPQDVAQPTSQTADQPVNQTGVASAQPQQNANNFNQTQGQFNQAQGQFNQTQFGGGGQFQQRQPMDPKVKRVIIAIVALIVAIGGFFYGYKKIHKEKIDITKYIKIQCEGYDGNGRATYDLDSDKFGKAILKGMGKSEKDMDKLLSKDEDKYEDLEKCIKDMDIDFDKDEDLSNGDEIKLKIKYNNDLISKYGIKFTGSEIKYKVKDLDEIKEIDPFENVTVTFSGTSPNCSATVKNDSKEDVLQYVYFKLDKSYGLQEGDEVTVSIDENEDYYIKQYGVKFTSTSKKFKVENVDKYVTSSDEIDAAFLGEMQKQVEDVINSYFAKNSEYIGINGALNYEGY
;
A
#
# COMPACT_ATOMS: atom_id res chain seq x y z
N MET A 1 23.19 -4.43 4.23
CA MET A 1 23.37 -4.14 2.78
C MET A 1 22.37 -3.07 2.36
N ILE A 2 22.60 -2.33 1.25
CA ILE A 2 21.66 -1.30 0.78
C ILE A 2 20.82 -1.87 -0.37
N CYS A 3 19.49 -1.73 -0.28
CA CYS A 3 18.59 -2.15 -1.34
C CYS A 3 18.85 -1.33 -2.61
N LYS A 4 19.18 -1.99 -3.72
CA LYS A 4 19.44 -1.33 -5.02
C LYS A 4 18.21 -0.65 -5.62
N ASN A 5 17.00 -0.94 -5.13
CA ASN A 5 15.75 -0.41 -5.66
C ASN A 5 15.26 0.83 -4.89
N CYS A 6 15.30 0.82 -3.55
CA CYS A 6 14.78 1.92 -2.73
C CYS A 6 15.84 2.65 -1.90
N ASN A 7 17.12 2.27 -2.02
CA ASN A 7 18.26 2.84 -1.30
C ASN A 7 18.15 2.84 0.24
N LYS A 8 17.25 2.03 0.81
CA LYS A 8 17.18 1.81 2.25
C LYS A 8 18.14 0.70 2.69
N GLU A 9 18.70 0.88 3.87
CA GLU A 9 19.51 -0.14 4.53
C GLU A 9 18.63 -1.30 4.98
N ILE A 10 19.07 -2.53 4.71
CA ILE A 10 18.38 -3.78 5.05
C ILE A 10 19.36 -4.75 5.70
N ALA A 11 18.84 -5.70 6.47
CA ALA A 11 19.66 -6.72 7.14
C ALA A 11 20.51 -7.53 6.14
N ASP A 12 21.77 -7.79 6.49
CA ASP A 12 22.69 -8.58 5.65
C ASP A 12 22.17 -10.01 5.45
N GLY A 13 22.13 -10.47 4.20
CA GLY A 13 21.60 -11.79 3.84
C GLY A 13 20.09 -11.82 3.55
N SER A 14 19.40 -10.68 3.62
CA SER A 14 17.97 -10.61 3.30
C SER A 14 17.70 -10.90 1.83
N ARG A 15 16.85 -11.90 1.54
CA ARG A 15 16.44 -12.26 0.17
C ARG A 15 15.53 -11.22 -0.49
N PHE A 16 14.85 -10.42 0.32
CA PHE A 16 13.92 -9.38 -0.11
C PHE A 16 14.09 -8.14 0.75
N CYS A 17 13.84 -6.96 0.17
CA CYS A 17 13.82 -5.71 0.92
C CYS A 17 12.51 -5.56 1.70
N GLU A 18 12.59 -5.41 3.03
CA GLU A 18 11.41 -5.23 3.89
C GLU A 18 10.63 -3.92 3.63
N PHE A 19 11.26 -2.94 2.98
CA PHE A 19 10.64 -1.63 2.70
C PHE A 19 9.98 -1.52 1.32
N CYS A 20 10.42 -2.30 0.33
CA CYS A 20 9.89 -2.19 -1.04
C CYS A 20 9.64 -3.53 -1.74
N GLY A 21 9.87 -4.66 -1.07
CA GLY A 21 9.63 -6.00 -1.60
C GLY A 21 10.61 -6.46 -2.68
N ALA A 22 11.57 -5.64 -3.11
CA ALA A 22 12.48 -5.99 -4.19
C ALA A 22 13.40 -7.17 -3.79
N PRO A 23 13.57 -8.20 -4.65
CA PRO A 23 14.49 -9.29 -4.40
C PRO A 23 15.93 -8.78 -4.38
N GLN A 24 16.76 -9.38 -3.53
CA GLN A 24 18.17 -9.05 -3.40
C GLN A 24 19.01 -10.24 -3.87
N ASP A 25 20.10 -9.95 -4.57
CA ASP A 25 21.06 -10.95 -5.02
C ASP A 25 21.90 -11.42 -3.83
N VAL A 26 21.38 -12.39 -3.08
CA VAL A 26 22.12 -13.02 -1.98
C VAL A 26 22.93 -14.18 -2.55
N ALA A 27 24.26 -14.04 -2.58
CA ALA A 27 25.13 -15.19 -2.79
C ALA A 27 25.00 -16.11 -1.56
N GLN A 28 24.66 -17.39 -1.78
CA GLN A 28 24.50 -18.36 -0.70
C GLN A 28 25.82 -18.58 0.06
N PRO A 29 25.81 -18.69 1.40
CA PRO A 29 26.98 -19.12 2.14
C PRO A 29 27.04 -20.66 2.18
N THR A 30 28.08 -21.24 1.57
CA THR A 30 28.46 -22.65 1.77
C THR A 30 29.43 -22.80 2.94
N SER A 31 29.13 -23.71 3.85
CA SER A 31 29.98 -24.11 4.98
C SER A 31 31.13 -25.05 4.56
N GLN A 32 32.34 -24.70 5.02
CA GLN A 32 33.50 -25.51 5.43
C GLN A 32 34.07 -26.62 4.52
N THR A 33 35.36 -26.53 4.13
CA THR A 33 36.54 -27.19 4.77
C THR A 33 37.78 -27.05 3.85
N ALA A 34 38.97 -27.02 4.46
CA ALA A 34 40.28 -26.84 3.84
C ALA A 34 40.66 -27.95 2.83
N ASP A 35 41.32 -27.56 1.73
CA ASP A 35 42.63 -28.08 1.34
C ASP A 35 43.24 -27.25 0.20
N GLN A 36 44.52 -26.89 0.38
CA GLN A 36 45.46 -26.31 -0.58
C GLN A 36 46.48 -27.43 -0.89
N PRO A 37 47.26 -27.44 -2.01
CA PRO A 37 48.20 -26.33 -2.21
C PRO A 37 48.85 -26.06 -3.61
N VAL A 38 49.60 -24.93 -3.63
CA VAL A 38 50.84 -24.56 -4.38
C VAL A 38 50.72 -24.24 -5.88
N ASN A 39 51.37 -23.24 -6.49
CA ASN A 39 52.06 -21.97 -6.15
C ASN A 39 52.62 -21.38 -7.48
N GLN A 40 53.09 -20.12 -7.41
CA GLN A 40 54.11 -19.41 -8.20
C GLN A 40 53.60 -18.31 -9.15
N THR A 41 53.57 -17.04 -8.69
CA THR A 41 54.65 -16.03 -8.53
C THR A 41 54.92 -15.20 -9.79
N GLY A 42 54.82 -13.88 -9.65
CA GLY A 42 55.33 -12.87 -10.59
C GLY A 42 54.99 -11.48 -10.12
N VAL A 43 55.96 -10.79 -9.50
CA VAL A 43 55.87 -9.46 -8.90
C VAL A 43 56.37 -8.40 -9.90
N ALA A 44 55.82 -7.19 -9.77
CA ALA A 44 56.45 -5.87 -9.97
C ALA A 44 56.27 -5.09 -11.30
N SER A 45 55.64 -3.92 -11.11
CA SER A 45 55.99 -2.55 -11.56
C SER A 45 56.06 -2.16 -13.04
N ALA A 46 55.22 -1.19 -13.46
CA ALA A 46 55.62 0.16 -13.94
C ALA A 46 54.42 0.94 -14.56
N GLN A 47 54.26 2.22 -14.18
CA GLN A 47 53.57 3.31 -14.90
C GLN A 47 54.65 4.27 -15.50
N PRO A 48 54.32 5.39 -16.19
CA PRO A 48 53.56 5.59 -17.43
C PRO A 48 54.30 6.51 -18.45
N GLN A 49 53.89 6.59 -19.73
CA GLN A 49 54.24 7.68 -20.67
C GLN A 49 53.07 7.94 -21.64
N GLN A 50 52.45 9.12 -21.68
CA GLN A 50 52.86 10.39 -22.34
C GLN A 50 53.02 10.30 -23.86
N ASN A 51 52.14 11.00 -24.59
CA ASN A 51 52.55 11.77 -25.77
C ASN A 51 51.65 12.99 -25.96
N ALA A 52 52.26 14.16 -25.79
CA ALA A 52 51.79 15.47 -26.19
C ALA A 52 52.92 16.11 -27.01
N ASN A 53 52.57 16.72 -28.14
CA ASN A 53 53.45 17.54 -28.98
C ASN A 53 52.59 18.69 -29.54
N ASN A 54 53.02 19.93 -29.70
CA ASN A 54 54.14 20.69 -29.16
C ASN A 54 53.83 22.18 -29.42
N PHE A 55 54.49 23.03 -28.65
CA PHE A 55 54.48 24.49 -28.54
C PHE A 55 55.01 25.22 -29.80
N ASN A 56 54.58 26.46 -30.08
CA ASN A 56 55.47 27.62 -29.91
C ASN A 56 54.79 29.00 -29.94
N GLN A 57 55.29 29.90 -29.09
CA GLN A 57 55.07 31.36 -29.05
C GLN A 57 56.20 32.08 -29.81
N THR A 58 55.97 33.27 -30.38
CA THR A 58 56.56 34.57 -29.92
C THR A 58 56.36 35.75 -30.90
N GLN A 59 55.95 36.89 -30.32
CA GLN A 59 56.32 38.31 -30.52
C GLN A 59 56.73 38.91 -31.89
N GLY A 60 56.07 40.03 -32.26
CA GLY A 60 56.73 41.34 -32.41
C GLY A 60 56.89 42.01 -33.80
N GLN A 61 56.19 43.14 -33.98
CA GLN A 61 56.64 44.44 -34.57
C GLN A 61 56.85 44.70 -36.11
N PHE A 62 56.12 45.74 -36.56
CA PHE A 62 56.44 46.90 -37.43
C PHE A 62 56.78 46.81 -38.95
N ASN A 63 55.85 47.40 -39.74
CA ASN A 63 55.95 48.49 -40.75
C ASN A 63 56.83 48.45 -42.04
N GLN A 64 56.17 48.93 -43.12
CA GLN A 64 56.64 49.79 -44.25
C GLN A 64 57.69 49.22 -45.24
N ALA A 65 57.75 49.56 -46.53
CA ALA A 65 56.97 50.37 -47.49
C ALA A 65 57.61 50.15 -48.90
N GLN A 66 57.14 50.94 -49.90
CA GLN A 66 57.72 51.24 -51.23
C GLN A 66 57.24 50.34 -52.39
N GLY A 67 56.76 50.84 -53.53
CA GLY A 67 56.51 52.19 -54.10
C GLY A 67 55.69 51.98 -55.40
N GLN A 68 55.46 52.87 -56.36
CA GLN A 68 55.73 54.29 -56.60
C GLN A 68 55.10 54.64 -57.99
N PHE A 69 54.66 55.90 -58.20
CA PHE A 69 54.44 56.61 -59.50
C PHE A 69 53.23 56.23 -60.41
N ASN A 70 52.51 57.15 -61.08
CA ASN A 70 52.55 58.62 -61.21
C ASN A 70 51.18 59.19 -61.67
N GLN A 71 51.05 60.51 -61.52
CA GLN A 71 49.89 61.40 -61.66
C GLN A 71 49.43 61.74 -63.08
N THR A 72 48.19 62.24 -63.20
CA THR A 72 47.94 63.61 -63.71
C THR A 72 46.74 64.24 -62.95
N GLN A 73 46.76 65.56 -62.77
CA GLN A 73 46.04 66.37 -61.78
C GLN A 73 44.95 67.27 -62.40
N PHE A 74 44.05 67.79 -61.53
CA PHE A 74 43.22 69.02 -61.52
C PHE A 74 41.76 68.65 -61.12
N GLY A 75 41.05 69.20 -60.12
CA GLY A 75 41.23 70.21 -59.07
C GLY A 75 39.82 70.69 -58.64
N GLY A 76 39.50 70.76 -57.33
CA GLY A 76 38.26 71.38 -56.80
C GLY A 76 37.75 70.77 -55.48
N GLY A 77 37.60 71.57 -54.41
CA GLY A 77 37.34 71.13 -53.03
C GLY A 77 35.86 71.06 -52.57
N GLY A 78 35.67 70.63 -51.31
CA GLY A 78 34.39 70.65 -50.55
C GLY A 78 34.19 69.39 -49.68
N GLN A 79 34.49 69.40 -48.38
CA GLN A 79 33.61 69.67 -47.22
C GLN A 79 32.92 68.45 -46.58
N PHE A 80 33.07 68.35 -45.24
CA PHE A 80 32.46 67.39 -44.31
C PHE A 80 30.92 67.38 -44.43
N GLN A 81 30.31 66.21 -44.65
CA GLN A 81 28.85 66.08 -44.57
C GLN A 81 28.38 65.83 -43.12
N GLN A 82 27.67 66.84 -42.61
CA GLN A 82 26.87 66.82 -41.39
C GLN A 82 25.70 65.82 -41.53
N ARG A 83 25.32 65.13 -40.44
CA ARG A 83 24.08 64.33 -40.37
C ARG A 83 22.89 65.25 -40.66
N GLN A 84 22.13 64.96 -41.71
CA GLN A 84 20.90 65.71 -42.02
C GLN A 84 19.88 65.56 -40.87
N PRO A 85 19.22 66.66 -40.44
CA PRO A 85 18.15 66.58 -39.46
C PRO A 85 16.97 65.79 -40.04
N MET A 86 16.51 64.76 -39.33
CA MET A 86 15.30 64.01 -39.72
C MET A 86 14.09 64.95 -39.86
N ASP A 87 13.29 64.77 -40.89
CA ASP A 87 12.07 65.55 -41.14
C ASP A 87 11.18 65.60 -39.88
N PRO A 88 10.70 66.77 -39.43
CA PRO A 88 9.87 66.91 -38.23
C PRO A 88 8.59 66.04 -38.25
N LYS A 89 8.07 65.67 -39.42
CA LYS A 89 6.95 64.72 -39.56
C LYS A 89 7.36 63.30 -39.22
N VAL A 90 8.55 62.86 -39.64
CA VAL A 90 9.11 61.53 -39.33
C VAL A 90 9.44 61.41 -37.84
N LYS A 91 9.97 62.49 -37.23
CA LYS A 91 10.22 62.55 -35.79
C LYS A 91 8.92 62.42 -34.96
N ARG A 92 7.82 63.03 -35.40
CA ARG A 92 6.50 62.88 -34.75
C ARG A 92 5.91 61.47 -34.90
N VAL A 93 6.09 60.83 -36.04
CA VAL A 93 5.63 59.45 -36.28
C VAL A 93 6.40 58.44 -35.41
N ILE A 94 7.73 58.57 -35.31
CA ILE A 94 8.54 57.69 -34.45
C ILE A 94 8.18 57.88 -32.96
N ILE A 95 7.99 59.12 -32.50
CA ILE A 95 7.54 59.39 -31.12
C ILE A 95 6.14 58.83 -30.87
N ALA A 96 5.22 58.93 -31.83
CA ALA A 96 3.88 58.35 -31.72
C ALA A 96 3.92 56.81 -31.66
N ILE A 97 4.77 56.16 -32.44
CA ILE A 97 4.94 54.69 -32.42
C ILE A 97 5.57 54.23 -31.09
N VAL A 98 6.60 54.92 -30.61
CA VAL A 98 7.22 54.60 -29.31
C VAL A 98 6.23 54.83 -28.17
N ALA A 99 5.46 55.93 -28.19
CA ALA A 99 4.40 56.19 -27.21
C ALA A 99 3.28 55.14 -27.27
N LEU A 100 2.92 54.65 -28.47
CA LEU A 100 1.95 53.57 -28.65
C LEU A 100 2.49 52.24 -28.13
N ILE A 101 3.77 51.92 -28.36
CA ILE A 101 4.41 50.72 -27.81
C ILE A 101 4.51 50.79 -26.28
N VAL A 102 4.82 51.97 -25.72
CA VAL A 102 4.83 52.19 -24.27
C VAL A 102 3.42 52.14 -23.69
N ALA A 103 2.41 52.66 -24.39
CA ALA A 103 1.01 52.60 -23.98
C ALA A 103 0.44 51.17 -24.08
N ILE A 104 0.78 50.41 -25.13
CA ILE A 104 0.43 48.99 -25.27
C ILE A 104 1.17 48.17 -24.22
N GLY A 105 2.45 48.46 -23.97
CA GLY A 105 3.24 47.84 -22.91
C GLY A 105 2.67 48.13 -21.52
N GLY A 106 2.30 49.38 -21.25
CA GLY A 106 1.64 49.82 -20.01
C GLY A 106 0.22 49.27 -19.86
N PHE A 107 -0.52 49.13 -20.97
CA PHE A 107 -1.83 48.49 -21.01
C PHE A 107 -1.71 46.99 -20.77
N PHE A 108 -0.79 46.27 -21.40
CA PHE A 108 -0.53 44.85 -21.13
C PHE A 108 -0.02 44.61 -19.70
N TYR A 109 0.81 45.52 -19.19
CA TYR A 109 1.32 45.47 -17.82
C TYR A 109 0.20 45.74 -16.79
N GLY A 110 -0.65 46.74 -17.04
CA GLY A 110 -1.85 47.02 -16.24
C GLY A 110 -2.92 45.94 -16.35
N TYR A 111 -3.11 45.38 -17.55
CA TYR A 111 -4.03 44.28 -17.86
C TYR A 111 -3.63 43.01 -17.11
N LYS A 112 -2.35 42.62 -17.09
CA LYS A 112 -1.85 41.51 -16.26
C LYS A 112 -1.97 41.76 -14.75
N LYS A 113 -1.94 43.03 -14.32
CA LYS A 113 -2.16 43.39 -12.91
C LYS A 113 -3.63 43.28 -12.48
N ILE A 114 -4.57 43.33 -13.45
CA ILE A 114 -6.02 43.29 -13.23
C ILE A 114 -6.60 41.89 -13.56
N HIS A 115 -6.06 41.18 -14.55
CA HIS A 115 -6.45 39.83 -14.94
C HIS A 115 -5.48 38.80 -14.37
N LYS A 116 -5.84 38.24 -13.20
CA LYS A 116 -5.16 37.08 -12.62
C LYS A 116 -5.57 35.81 -13.34
N GLU A 117 -4.62 34.97 -13.72
CA GLU A 117 -4.90 33.65 -14.29
C GLU A 117 -5.55 32.77 -13.21
N LYS A 118 -6.72 32.22 -13.50
CA LYS A 118 -7.45 31.34 -12.59
C LYS A 118 -7.00 29.90 -12.78
N ILE A 119 -6.46 29.29 -11.73
CA ILE A 119 -6.04 27.91 -11.71
C ILE A 119 -7.03 27.15 -10.83
N ASP A 120 -7.76 26.22 -11.42
CA ASP A 120 -8.73 25.38 -10.72
C ASP A 120 -8.03 24.14 -10.16
N ILE A 121 -7.83 24.09 -8.84
CA ILE A 121 -7.07 23.03 -8.17
C ILE A 121 -7.77 21.67 -8.35
N THR A 122 -9.10 21.66 -8.42
CA THR A 122 -9.89 20.43 -8.52
C THR A 122 -9.55 19.59 -9.76
N LYS A 123 -9.04 20.23 -10.82
CA LYS A 123 -8.64 19.57 -12.07
C LYS A 123 -7.38 18.73 -11.96
N TYR A 124 -6.62 18.90 -10.88
CA TYR A 124 -5.35 18.22 -10.65
C TYR A 124 -5.46 17.17 -9.54
N ILE A 125 -6.65 16.97 -8.97
CA ILE A 125 -6.88 15.98 -7.91
C ILE A 125 -7.68 14.81 -8.47
N LYS A 126 -7.17 13.60 -8.23
CA LYS A 126 -7.87 12.35 -8.50
C LYS A 126 -8.25 11.68 -7.18
N ILE A 127 -9.55 11.46 -6.98
CA ILE A 127 -10.06 10.69 -5.83
C ILE A 127 -10.02 9.20 -6.18
N GLN A 128 -9.61 8.38 -5.22
CA GLN A 128 -9.58 6.93 -5.30
C GLN A 128 -10.23 6.35 -4.05
N CYS A 129 -11.00 5.28 -4.22
CA CYS A 129 -11.61 4.55 -3.11
C CYS A 129 -11.14 3.09 -3.18
N GLU A 130 -10.86 2.51 -2.02
CA GLU A 130 -10.40 1.13 -1.88
C GLU A 130 -11.03 0.48 -0.64
N GLY A 131 -10.95 -0.85 -0.56
CA GLY A 131 -11.54 -1.63 0.54
C GLY A 131 -12.93 -2.16 0.19
N TYR A 132 -13.66 -2.56 1.23
CA TYR A 132 -14.95 -3.24 1.11
C TYR A 132 -16.12 -2.29 1.36
N ASP A 133 -17.27 -2.60 0.77
CA ASP A 133 -18.52 -1.85 0.96
C ASP A 133 -18.91 -1.83 2.45
N GLY A 134 -18.98 -0.63 3.05
CA GLY A 134 -19.19 -0.43 4.48
C GLY A 134 -17.91 -0.31 5.32
N ASN A 135 -16.74 -0.55 4.73
CA ASN A 135 -15.41 -0.38 5.33
C ASN A 135 -14.41 0.23 4.33
N GLY A 136 -14.90 1.01 3.36
CA GLY A 136 -14.09 1.62 2.32
C GLY A 136 -13.33 2.84 2.82
N ARG A 137 -12.21 3.15 2.16
CA ARG A 137 -11.38 4.33 2.42
C ARG A 137 -11.20 5.17 1.18
N ALA A 138 -11.31 6.49 1.31
CA ALA A 138 -11.02 7.43 0.25
C ALA A 138 -9.62 8.04 0.42
N THR A 139 -8.91 8.16 -0.70
CA THR A 139 -7.66 8.89 -0.79
C THR A 139 -7.71 9.84 -1.98
N TYR A 140 -6.81 10.81 -2.00
CA TYR A 140 -6.64 11.71 -3.13
C TYR A 140 -5.19 11.72 -3.59
N ASP A 141 -5.01 11.88 -4.89
CA ASP A 141 -3.71 12.09 -5.52
C ASP A 141 -3.71 13.45 -6.21
N LEU A 142 -2.79 14.33 -5.81
CA LEU A 142 -2.58 15.63 -6.43
C LEU A 142 -1.46 15.50 -7.47
N ASP A 143 -1.82 15.65 -8.75
CA ASP A 143 -0.88 15.70 -9.87
C ASP A 143 -0.05 16.98 -9.80
N SER A 144 0.99 16.92 -8.97
CA SER A 144 1.87 18.03 -8.61
C SER A 144 2.62 18.57 -9.83
N ASP A 145 2.95 17.70 -10.79
CA ASP A 145 3.60 18.08 -12.04
C ASP A 145 2.67 18.92 -12.91
N LYS A 146 1.44 18.46 -13.18
CA LYS A 146 0.47 19.25 -13.97
C LYS A 146 0.06 20.51 -13.24
N PHE A 147 -0.12 20.45 -11.92
CA PHE A 147 -0.44 21.61 -11.10
C PHE A 147 0.68 22.67 -11.14
N GLY A 148 1.93 22.25 -10.94
CA GLY A 148 3.11 23.12 -11.06
C GLY A 148 3.25 23.74 -12.45
N LYS A 149 3.01 22.97 -13.52
CA LYS A 149 3.03 23.49 -14.90
C LYS A 149 1.95 24.54 -15.13
N ALA A 150 0.76 24.33 -14.56
CA ALA A 150 -0.31 25.31 -14.63
C ALA A 150 0.03 26.61 -13.90
N ILE A 151 0.70 26.51 -12.74
CA ILE A 151 1.22 27.67 -11.99
C ILE A 151 2.24 28.45 -12.82
N LEU A 152 3.26 27.79 -13.37
CA LEU A 152 4.27 28.43 -14.22
C LEU A 152 3.63 29.14 -15.42
N LYS A 153 2.71 28.45 -16.11
CA LYS A 153 1.99 29.00 -17.26
C LYS A 153 1.17 30.23 -16.86
N GLY A 154 0.47 30.19 -15.72
CA GLY A 154 -0.31 31.33 -15.22
C GLY A 154 0.56 32.53 -14.84
N MET A 155 1.78 32.29 -14.35
CA MET A 155 2.77 33.33 -14.09
C MET A 155 3.45 33.86 -15.38
N GLY A 156 3.16 33.29 -16.54
CA GLY A 156 3.82 33.59 -17.81
C GLY A 156 5.30 33.15 -17.84
N LYS A 157 5.63 32.07 -17.12
CA LYS A 157 6.96 31.44 -17.06
C LYS A 157 7.04 30.21 -17.95
N SER A 158 8.25 29.76 -18.23
CA SER A 158 8.51 28.55 -19.02
C SER A 158 8.46 27.31 -18.12
N GLU A 159 8.05 26.16 -18.65
CA GLU A 159 8.11 24.87 -17.92
C GLU A 159 9.54 24.52 -17.45
N LYS A 160 10.56 25.03 -18.15
CA LYS A 160 11.97 24.87 -17.77
C LYS A 160 12.34 25.56 -16.45
N ASP A 161 11.46 26.43 -15.93
CA ASP A 161 11.64 27.09 -14.65
C ASP A 161 11.05 26.26 -13.48
N MET A 162 10.63 25.01 -13.70
CA MET A 162 10.07 24.13 -12.65
C MET A 162 11.03 23.93 -11.48
N ASP A 163 12.29 23.62 -11.75
CA ASP A 163 13.31 23.40 -10.71
C ASP A 163 13.53 24.66 -9.86
N LYS A 164 13.27 25.86 -10.43
CA LYS A 164 13.39 27.15 -9.73
C LYS A 164 12.21 27.47 -8.83
N LEU A 165 11.04 26.86 -9.07
CA LEU A 165 9.92 26.93 -8.14
C LEU A 165 10.15 26.05 -6.91
N LEU A 166 10.97 25.00 -7.06
CA LEU A 166 11.22 23.98 -6.04
C LEU A 166 12.57 24.17 -5.32
N SER A 167 13.47 25.00 -5.86
CA SER A 167 14.77 25.30 -5.25
C SER A 167 14.62 26.28 -4.07
N LYS A 168 15.17 25.90 -2.92
CA LYS A 168 15.19 26.71 -1.67
C LYS A 168 16.05 27.99 -1.73
N ASP A 169 16.66 28.29 -2.87
CA ASP A 169 17.73 29.28 -2.98
C ASP A 169 17.28 30.68 -3.43
N GLU A 170 15.97 30.94 -3.60
CA GLU A 170 15.46 32.29 -3.87
C GLU A 170 14.23 32.65 -3.01
N ASP A 171 14.36 33.69 -2.16
CA ASP A 171 13.26 34.36 -1.42
C ASP A 171 12.08 34.83 -2.32
N LYS A 172 12.25 34.74 -3.63
CA LYS A 172 11.34 35.24 -4.66
C LYS A 172 9.99 34.51 -4.69
N TYR A 173 9.97 33.21 -4.36
CA TYR A 173 8.76 32.38 -4.41
C TYR A 173 8.27 31.92 -3.04
N GLU A 174 8.79 32.48 -1.94
CA GLU A 174 8.45 32.08 -0.57
C GLU A 174 6.93 32.07 -0.31
N ASP A 175 6.21 33.12 -0.73
CA ASP A 175 4.75 33.20 -0.54
C ASP A 175 3.98 32.16 -1.37
N LEU A 176 4.48 31.80 -2.55
CA LEU A 176 3.89 30.76 -3.40
C LEU A 176 4.11 29.37 -2.79
N GLU A 177 5.35 29.10 -2.38
CA GLU A 177 5.71 27.86 -1.68
C GLU A 177 4.88 27.71 -0.41
N LYS A 178 4.76 28.78 0.39
CA LYS A 178 3.92 28.81 1.59
C LYS A 178 2.45 28.55 1.27
N CYS A 179 1.89 29.19 0.25
CA CYS A 179 0.50 28.96 -0.13
C CYS A 179 0.22 27.50 -0.56
N ILE A 180 1.17 26.84 -1.23
CA ILE A 180 1.03 25.44 -1.66
C ILE A 180 1.20 24.50 -0.47
N LYS A 181 2.18 24.75 0.41
CA LYS A 181 2.44 23.93 1.60
C LYS A 181 1.34 24.04 2.65
N ASP A 182 0.81 25.24 2.86
CA ASP A 182 -0.27 25.52 3.81
C ASP A 182 -1.66 25.21 3.21
N MET A 183 -1.72 24.64 2.00
CA MET A 183 -2.97 24.23 1.38
C MET A 183 -3.56 23.04 2.15
N ASP A 184 -4.77 23.22 2.66
CA ASP A 184 -5.50 22.22 3.45
C ASP A 184 -6.47 21.48 2.53
N ILE A 185 -6.20 20.20 2.29
CA ILE A 185 -6.99 19.31 1.45
C ILE A 185 -7.46 18.14 2.31
N ASP A 186 -8.76 18.11 2.58
CA ASP A 186 -9.34 17.18 3.55
C ASP A 186 -10.73 16.70 3.10
N PHE A 187 -11.06 15.46 3.44
CA PHE A 187 -12.39 14.90 3.19
C PHE A 187 -13.35 15.26 4.34
N ASP A 188 -14.65 15.34 4.07
CA ASP A 188 -15.65 15.38 5.14
C ASP A 188 -15.90 14.01 5.80
N LYS A 189 -15.64 12.94 5.06
CA LYS A 189 -15.58 11.55 5.52
C LYS A 189 -14.67 10.76 4.56
N ASP A 190 -13.67 10.07 5.08
CA ASP A 190 -12.69 9.29 4.31
C ASP A 190 -12.60 7.81 4.71
N GLU A 191 -13.26 7.39 5.78
CA GLU A 191 -13.32 6.00 6.25
C GLU A 191 -14.77 5.52 6.42
N ASP A 192 -14.96 4.22 6.64
CA ASP A 192 -16.29 3.58 6.79
C ASP A 192 -17.23 3.90 5.62
N LEU A 193 -16.68 3.93 4.40
CA LEU A 193 -17.40 4.30 3.18
C LEU A 193 -18.13 3.10 2.58
N SER A 194 -19.31 3.36 2.01
CA SER A 194 -20.11 2.39 1.26
C SER A 194 -20.29 2.80 -0.20
N ASN A 195 -20.54 1.84 -1.09
CA ASN A 195 -20.89 2.14 -2.47
C ASN A 195 -22.16 3.00 -2.52
N GLY A 196 -22.08 4.13 -3.19
CA GLY A 196 -23.18 5.09 -3.27
C GLY A 196 -23.11 6.25 -2.27
N ASP A 197 -22.22 6.20 -1.26
CA ASP A 197 -21.97 7.34 -0.37
C ASP A 197 -21.52 8.57 -1.18
N GLU A 198 -21.96 9.75 -0.76
CA GLU A 198 -21.48 11.02 -1.29
C GLU A 198 -20.49 11.66 -0.32
N ILE A 199 -19.24 11.80 -0.75
CA ILE A 199 -18.17 12.46 0.02
C ILE A 199 -17.72 13.76 -0.66
N LYS A 200 -17.10 14.65 0.11
CA LYS A 200 -16.60 15.95 -0.35
C LYS A 200 -15.16 16.14 0.05
N LEU A 201 -14.30 16.33 -0.94
CA LEU A 201 -12.95 16.81 -0.72
C LEU A 201 -12.93 18.33 -0.70
N LYS A 202 -12.63 18.93 0.44
CA LYS A 202 -12.56 20.38 0.66
C LYS A 202 -11.13 20.86 0.50
N ILE A 203 -10.96 21.97 -0.20
CA ILE A 203 -9.66 22.56 -0.51
C ILE A 203 -9.65 23.99 0.00
N LYS A 204 -8.75 24.32 0.92
CA LYS A 204 -8.53 25.69 1.41
C LYS A 204 -7.12 26.16 1.03
N TYR A 205 -7.03 27.39 0.54
CA TYR A 205 -5.80 28.02 0.10
C TYR A 205 -5.84 29.53 0.34
N ASN A 206 -4.66 30.14 0.49
CA ASN A 206 -4.54 31.57 0.74
C ASN A 206 -4.17 32.34 -0.55
N ASN A 207 -5.20 32.84 -1.22
CA ASN A 207 -5.03 33.63 -2.45
C ASN A 207 -4.29 34.97 -2.24
N ASP A 208 -4.18 35.48 -1.02
CA ASP A 208 -3.51 36.76 -0.76
C ASP A 208 -1.99 36.63 -0.95
N LEU A 209 -1.42 35.49 -0.54
CA LEU A 209 0.00 35.17 -0.71
C LEU A 209 0.41 35.11 -2.20
N ILE A 210 -0.45 34.54 -3.05
CA ILE A 210 -0.13 34.32 -4.46
C ILE A 210 -0.58 35.43 -5.40
N SER A 211 -1.33 36.40 -4.88
CA SER A 211 -1.92 37.51 -5.63
C SER A 211 -0.90 38.30 -6.46
N LYS A 212 0.32 38.47 -5.92
CA LYS A 212 1.44 39.21 -6.52
C LYS A 212 2.05 38.53 -7.74
N TYR A 213 1.83 37.22 -7.90
CA TYR A 213 2.35 36.43 -9.02
C TYR A 213 1.44 36.43 -10.26
N GLY A 214 0.32 37.18 -10.22
CA GLY A 214 -0.62 37.25 -11.34
C GLY A 214 -1.50 36.01 -11.50
N ILE A 215 -1.56 35.16 -10.47
CA ILE A 215 -2.40 33.95 -10.43
C ILE A 215 -3.42 34.03 -9.31
N LYS A 216 -4.48 33.22 -9.42
CA LYS A 216 -5.51 33.03 -8.40
C LYS A 216 -5.96 31.57 -8.41
N PHE A 217 -5.88 30.90 -7.27
CA PHE A 217 -6.46 29.56 -7.09
C PHE A 217 -7.98 29.64 -6.98
N THR A 218 -8.63 28.65 -7.59
CA THR A 218 -10.09 28.45 -7.65
C THR A 218 -10.40 26.97 -7.48
N GLY A 219 -11.68 26.65 -7.23
CA GLY A 219 -12.11 25.29 -6.90
C GLY A 219 -11.84 24.99 -5.42
N SER A 220 -12.89 24.80 -4.64
CA SER A 220 -12.79 24.62 -3.18
C SER A 220 -13.42 23.32 -2.69
N GLU A 221 -14.08 22.57 -3.59
CA GLU A 221 -14.80 21.35 -3.26
C GLU A 221 -14.84 20.42 -4.49
N ILE A 222 -14.60 19.13 -4.26
CA ILE A 222 -14.93 18.06 -5.20
C ILE A 222 -15.98 17.18 -4.53
N LYS A 223 -17.13 17.02 -5.17
CA LYS A 223 -18.13 16.02 -4.76
C LYS A 223 -17.85 14.72 -5.48
N TYR A 224 -17.76 13.63 -4.74
CA TYR A 224 -17.49 12.32 -5.29
C TYR A 224 -18.50 11.31 -4.75
N LYS A 225 -19.06 10.50 -5.66
CA LYS A 225 -19.91 9.37 -5.30
C LYS A 225 -19.05 8.12 -5.25
N VAL A 226 -18.94 7.54 -4.06
CA VAL A 226 -18.18 6.31 -3.81
C VAL A 226 -18.75 5.18 -4.66
N LYS A 227 -17.85 4.41 -5.26
CA LYS A 227 -18.15 3.31 -6.18
C LYS A 227 -16.96 2.37 -6.22
N ASP A 228 -17.20 1.19 -6.77
CA ASP A 228 -16.17 0.19 -7.04
C ASP A 228 -15.45 -0.32 -5.76
N LEU A 229 -16.09 -0.23 -4.59
CA LEU A 229 -15.66 -0.96 -3.39
C LEU A 229 -16.09 -2.43 -3.49
N ASP A 230 -15.25 -3.33 -2.99
CA ASP A 230 -15.49 -4.77 -3.04
C ASP A 230 -16.66 -5.18 -2.12
N GLU A 231 -17.50 -6.10 -2.56
CA GLU A 231 -18.62 -6.58 -1.74
C GLU A 231 -18.13 -7.43 -0.56
N ILE A 232 -18.78 -7.27 0.60
CA ILE A 232 -18.58 -8.15 1.76
C ILE A 232 -19.22 -9.52 1.48
N LYS A 233 -18.49 -10.59 1.75
CA LYS A 233 -18.98 -11.97 1.66
C LYS A 233 -19.44 -12.46 3.03
N GLU A 234 -20.62 -13.04 3.07
CA GLU A 234 -21.12 -13.73 4.27
C GLU A 234 -20.69 -15.21 4.25
N ILE A 235 -20.12 -15.66 5.37
CA ILE A 235 -19.62 -17.04 5.53
C ILE A 235 -20.17 -17.62 6.84
N ASP A 236 -20.60 -18.89 6.83
CA ASP A 236 -20.87 -19.63 8.08
C ASP A 236 -19.55 -20.19 8.63
N PRO A 237 -19.02 -19.62 9.73
CA PRO A 237 -17.76 -20.09 10.27
C PRO A 237 -17.88 -21.49 10.91
N PHE A 238 -19.09 -22.01 11.13
CA PHE A 238 -19.32 -23.30 11.78
C PHE A 238 -19.57 -24.46 10.80
N GLU A 239 -19.45 -24.24 9.48
CA GLU A 239 -19.70 -25.29 8.47
C GLU A 239 -18.78 -26.51 8.64
N ASN A 240 -17.50 -26.27 8.95
CA ASN A 240 -16.48 -27.32 9.14
C ASN A 240 -16.05 -27.44 10.62
N VAL A 241 -16.93 -27.08 11.55
CA VAL A 241 -16.69 -27.20 12.99
C VAL A 241 -17.42 -28.42 13.54
N THR A 242 -16.67 -29.32 14.17
CA THR A 242 -17.21 -30.53 14.81
C THR A 242 -17.00 -30.46 16.31
N VAL A 243 -18.04 -30.80 17.09
CA VAL A 243 -17.94 -31.04 18.53
C VAL A 243 -18.04 -32.54 18.78
N THR A 244 -17.04 -33.10 19.46
CA THR A 244 -17.01 -34.51 19.86
C THR A 244 -17.26 -34.61 21.34
N PHE A 245 -18.19 -35.49 21.73
CA PHE A 245 -18.47 -35.83 23.12
C PHE A 245 -17.85 -37.17 23.50
N SER A 246 -17.35 -37.29 24.73
CA SER A 246 -16.78 -38.53 25.23
C SER A 246 -17.04 -38.72 26.72
N GLY A 247 -16.90 -39.95 27.22
CA GLY A 247 -17.18 -40.31 28.61
C GLY A 247 -18.60 -40.82 28.81
N THR A 248 -18.98 -40.99 30.08
CA THR A 248 -20.28 -41.56 30.48
C THR A 248 -21.06 -40.51 31.27
N SER A 249 -22.31 -40.27 30.88
CA SER A 249 -23.23 -39.35 31.54
C SER A 249 -23.38 -39.73 33.03
N PRO A 250 -23.30 -38.77 33.99
CA PRO A 250 -23.28 -37.30 33.82
C PRO A 250 -21.86 -36.68 33.79
N ASN A 251 -20.83 -37.46 33.48
CA ASN A 251 -19.42 -37.05 33.50
C ASN A 251 -18.79 -37.04 32.10
N CYS A 252 -19.52 -36.57 31.10
CA CYS A 252 -19.01 -36.41 29.74
C CYS A 252 -18.13 -35.16 29.60
N SER A 253 -17.31 -35.17 28.56
CA SER A 253 -16.48 -34.05 28.12
C SER A 253 -16.77 -33.70 26.65
N ALA A 254 -16.47 -32.47 26.25
CA ALA A 254 -16.63 -31.97 24.90
C ALA A 254 -15.31 -31.37 24.37
N THR A 255 -15.01 -31.67 23.11
CA THR A 255 -13.88 -31.08 22.38
C THR A 255 -14.38 -30.51 21.06
N VAL A 256 -13.95 -29.29 20.72
CA VAL A 256 -14.23 -28.64 19.43
C VAL A 256 -13.04 -28.79 18.50
N LYS A 257 -13.31 -29.04 17.22
CA LYS A 257 -12.32 -29.15 16.16
C LYS A 257 -12.76 -28.32 14.95
N ASN A 258 -11.85 -27.51 14.42
CA ASN A 258 -12.01 -26.80 13.16
C ASN A 258 -11.27 -27.57 12.05
N ASP A 259 -12.02 -28.07 11.07
CA ASP A 259 -11.49 -28.77 9.89
C ASP A 259 -11.61 -27.93 8.61
N SER A 260 -11.85 -26.62 8.74
CA SER A 260 -11.98 -25.72 7.60
C SER A 260 -10.68 -25.64 6.80
N LYS A 261 -10.83 -25.66 5.47
CA LYS A 261 -9.74 -25.49 4.50
C LYS A 261 -9.76 -24.10 3.85
N GLU A 262 -10.74 -23.27 4.20
CA GLU A 262 -10.76 -21.90 3.72
C GLU A 262 -9.74 -21.05 4.47
N ASP A 263 -8.91 -20.31 3.72
CA ASP A 263 -7.79 -19.56 4.29
C ASP A 263 -8.21 -18.59 5.40
N VAL A 264 -9.40 -17.99 5.28
CA VAL A 264 -9.99 -17.05 6.26
C VAL A 264 -10.51 -17.76 7.51
N LEU A 265 -10.94 -19.02 7.42
CA LEU A 265 -11.54 -19.76 8.53
C LEU A 265 -10.55 -20.70 9.24
N GLN A 266 -9.45 -21.10 8.58
CA GLN A 266 -8.55 -22.13 9.10
C GLN A 266 -7.93 -21.78 10.47
N TYR A 267 -7.78 -20.48 10.75
CA TYR A 267 -7.16 -19.97 11.98
C TYR A 267 -8.16 -19.40 12.98
N VAL A 268 -9.46 -19.44 12.66
CA VAL A 268 -10.50 -18.99 13.59
C VAL A 268 -10.50 -19.87 14.84
N TYR A 269 -10.37 -19.23 15.99
CA TYR A 269 -10.39 -19.87 17.29
C TYR A 269 -11.83 -20.06 17.80
N PHE A 270 -12.19 -21.32 18.02
CA PHE A 270 -13.48 -21.71 18.59
C PHE A 270 -13.33 -22.12 20.04
N LYS A 271 -14.26 -21.63 20.86
CA LYS A 271 -14.28 -21.84 22.32
C LYS A 271 -15.59 -22.48 22.74
N LEU A 272 -15.49 -23.46 23.63
CA LEU A 272 -16.64 -24.04 24.32
C LEU A 272 -16.93 -23.25 25.60
N ASP A 273 -18.20 -23.02 25.90
CA ASP A 273 -18.65 -22.47 27.18
C ASP A 273 -18.45 -23.46 28.34
N LYS A 274 -18.61 -24.76 28.07
CA LYS A 274 -18.41 -25.86 29.01
C LYS A 274 -17.83 -27.08 28.29
N SER A 275 -16.79 -27.66 28.87
CA SER A 275 -16.07 -28.82 28.28
C SER A 275 -16.09 -30.09 29.14
N TYR A 276 -16.58 -30.03 30.38
CA TYR A 276 -16.55 -31.15 31.33
C TYR A 276 -17.79 -31.14 32.22
N GLY A 277 -18.10 -32.30 32.83
CA GLY A 277 -19.26 -32.45 33.72
C GLY A 277 -20.57 -32.30 32.96
N LEU A 278 -20.60 -32.84 31.75
CA LEU A 278 -21.74 -32.81 30.84
C LEU A 278 -22.54 -34.11 30.97
N GLN A 279 -23.86 -34.03 30.82
CA GLN A 279 -24.74 -35.19 30.76
C GLN A 279 -25.48 -35.26 29.42
N GLU A 280 -26.01 -36.44 29.09
CA GLU A 280 -26.85 -36.61 27.89
C GLU A 280 -28.00 -35.60 27.92
N GLY A 281 -28.16 -34.86 26.82
CA GLY A 281 -29.20 -33.83 26.68
C GLY A 281 -28.76 -32.41 27.08
N ASP A 282 -27.60 -32.22 27.71
CA ASP A 282 -27.04 -30.88 27.94
C ASP A 282 -26.77 -30.17 26.59
N GLU A 283 -26.82 -28.83 26.58
CA GLU A 283 -26.35 -28.01 25.47
C GLU A 283 -24.99 -27.40 25.81
N VAL A 284 -24.06 -27.44 24.86
CA VAL A 284 -22.81 -26.68 24.89
C VAL A 284 -22.82 -25.65 23.75
N THR A 285 -22.30 -24.46 24.02
CA THR A 285 -22.19 -23.38 23.04
C THR A 285 -20.76 -23.28 22.56
N VAL A 286 -20.55 -23.39 21.25
CA VAL A 286 -19.30 -23.00 20.61
C VAL A 286 -19.41 -21.54 20.17
N SER A 287 -18.44 -20.72 20.55
CA SER A 287 -18.36 -19.32 20.15
C SER A 287 -17.01 -18.97 19.53
N ILE A 288 -17.00 -17.93 18.71
CA ILE A 288 -15.77 -17.31 18.19
C ILE A 288 -15.36 -16.21 19.17
N ASP A 289 -14.14 -16.29 19.71
CA ASP A 289 -13.60 -15.32 20.68
C ASP A 289 -12.62 -14.37 19.99
N GLU A 290 -13.07 -13.75 18.89
CA GLU A 290 -12.25 -12.91 18.02
C GLU A 290 -13.02 -11.69 17.53
N ASN A 291 -12.29 -10.66 17.11
CA ASN A 291 -12.89 -9.42 16.64
C ASN A 291 -13.40 -9.57 15.20
N GLU A 292 -14.72 -9.54 15.01
CA GLU A 292 -15.37 -9.62 13.70
C GLU A 292 -14.93 -8.48 12.75
N ASP A 293 -14.66 -7.28 13.27
CA ASP A 293 -14.20 -6.14 12.46
C ASP A 293 -12.86 -6.44 11.76
N TYR A 294 -12.02 -7.27 12.36
CA TYR A 294 -10.75 -7.69 11.74
C TYR A 294 -11.01 -8.48 10.45
N TYR A 295 -11.99 -9.38 10.47
CA TYR A 295 -12.33 -10.22 9.32
C TYR A 295 -12.94 -9.42 8.17
N ILE A 296 -13.79 -8.46 8.50
CA ILE A 296 -14.39 -7.56 7.52
C ILE A 296 -13.29 -6.68 6.88
N LYS A 297 -12.42 -6.07 7.69
CA LYS A 297 -11.39 -5.14 7.19
C LYS A 297 -10.28 -5.84 6.40
N GLN A 298 -9.84 -7.02 6.83
CA GLN A 298 -8.72 -7.72 6.18
C GLN A 298 -9.15 -8.61 5.02
N TYR A 299 -10.31 -9.26 5.14
CA TYR A 299 -10.73 -10.30 4.20
C TYR A 299 -12.06 -10.01 3.51
N GLY A 300 -12.77 -8.93 3.90
CA GLY A 300 -14.09 -8.64 3.36
C GLY A 300 -15.11 -9.71 3.73
N VAL A 301 -14.92 -10.38 4.87
CA VAL A 301 -15.76 -11.49 5.32
C VAL A 301 -16.52 -11.09 6.57
N LYS A 302 -17.82 -11.35 6.56
CA LYS A 302 -18.70 -11.23 7.71
C LYS A 302 -19.22 -12.61 8.10
N PHE A 303 -19.24 -12.91 9.39
CA PHE A 303 -19.75 -14.18 9.85
C PHE A 303 -21.28 -14.13 9.94
N THR A 304 -21.95 -15.20 9.49
CA THR A 304 -23.42 -15.30 9.60
C THR A 304 -23.88 -15.50 11.04
N SER A 305 -23.01 -16.06 11.89
CA SER A 305 -23.18 -16.16 13.33
C SER A 305 -21.82 -16.21 14.02
N THR A 306 -21.75 -15.78 15.27
CA THR A 306 -20.56 -15.88 16.14
C THR A 306 -20.70 -16.96 17.22
N SER A 307 -21.84 -17.64 17.28
CA SER A 307 -22.04 -18.78 18.18
C SER A 307 -22.99 -19.84 17.61
N LYS A 308 -22.80 -21.09 18.03
CA LYS A 308 -23.64 -22.23 17.66
C LYS A 308 -23.74 -23.22 18.81
N LYS A 309 -24.95 -23.71 19.06
CA LYS A 309 -25.22 -24.69 20.12
C LYS A 309 -25.14 -26.12 19.60
N PHE A 310 -24.61 -27.01 20.42
CA PHE A 310 -24.49 -28.44 20.17
C PHE A 310 -25.07 -29.19 21.37
N LYS A 311 -25.89 -30.20 21.11
CA LYS A 311 -26.49 -31.02 22.15
C LYS A 311 -25.61 -32.24 22.40
N VAL A 312 -25.42 -32.59 23.67
CA VAL A 312 -24.69 -33.79 24.08
C VAL A 312 -25.56 -35.00 23.78
N GLU A 313 -25.20 -35.75 22.74
CA GLU A 313 -25.91 -36.92 22.27
C GLU A 313 -24.94 -38.07 21.99
N ASN A 314 -25.46 -39.30 21.94
CA ASN A 314 -24.69 -40.52 21.64
C ASN A 314 -23.52 -40.77 22.62
N VAL A 315 -23.75 -40.54 23.91
CA VAL A 315 -22.81 -40.84 25.00
C VAL A 315 -23.33 -41.99 25.85
N ASP A 316 -22.43 -42.75 26.45
CA ASP A 316 -22.82 -43.82 27.39
C ASP A 316 -23.53 -43.22 28.61
N LYS A 317 -24.42 -43.99 29.24
CA LYS A 317 -25.08 -43.62 30.50
C LYS A 317 -25.20 -44.79 31.46
N TYR A 318 -25.23 -44.48 32.75
CA TYR A 318 -25.55 -45.46 33.78
C TYR A 318 -27.07 -45.66 33.86
N VAL A 319 -27.50 -46.90 34.07
CA VAL A 319 -28.88 -47.20 34.45
C VAL A 319 -29.13 -46.68 35.86
N THR A 320 -30.10 -45.80 36.02
CA THR A 320 -30.41 -45.21 37.33
C THR A 320 -31.74 -45.68 37.92
N SER A 321 -32.59 -46.28 37.11
CA SER A 321 -33.88 -46.83 37.53
C SER A 321 -34.18 -48.16 36.82
N SER A 322 -35.01 -49.00 37.44
CA SER A 322 -35.46 -50.26 36.83
C SER A 322 -36.28 -50.04 35.56
N ASP A 323 -36.93 -48.88 35.44
CA ASP A 323 -37.81 -48.54 34.32
C ASP A 323 -37.02 -48.32 33.02
N GLU A 324 -35.71 -48.06 33.13
CA GLU A 324 -34.78 -47.94 31.99
C GLU A 324 -34.32 -49.31 31.46
N ILE A 325 -34.60 -50.41 32.18
CA ILE A 325 -34.25 -51.78 31.77
C ILE A 325 -35.44 -52.37 31.03
N ASP A 326 -35.48 -52.17 29.72
CA ASP A 326 -36.46 -52.86 28.88
C ASP A 326 -36.13 -54.36 28.73
N ALA A 327 -37.07 -55.12 28.17
CA ALA A 327 -36.90 -56.57 28.02
C ALA A 327 -35.72 -56.96 27.11
N ALA A 328 -35.36 -56.10 26.14
CA ALA A 328 -34.24 -56.35 25.25
C ALA A 328 -32.91 -56.16 26.00
N PHE A 329 -32.77 -55.04 26.71
CA PHE A 329 -31.60 -54.75 27.54
C PHE A 329 -31.42 -55.77 28.67
N LEU A 330 -32.52 -56.20 29.32
CA LEU A 330 -32.48 -57.29 30.29
C LEU A 330 -31.96 -58.60 29.66
N GLY A 331 -32.41 -58.92 28.45
CA GLY A 331 -31.93 -60.08 27.70
C GLY A 331 -30.44 -60.01 27.39
N GLU A 332 -29.92 -58.84 27.03
CA GLU A 332 -28.48 -58.63 26.83
C GLU A 332 -27.68 -58.81 28.12
N MET A 333 -28.17 -58.26 29.25
CA MET A 333 -27.56 -58.45 30.56
C MET A 333 -27.52 -59.93 30.96
N GLN A 334 -28.63 -60.65 30.78
CA GLN A 334 -28.71 -62.09 31.06
C GLN A 334 -27.70 -62.87 30.22
N LYS A 335 -27.62 -62.57 28.92
CA LYS A 335 -26.67 -63.21 28.00
C LYS A 335 -25.21 -62.96 28.42
N GLN A 336 -24.85 -61.73 28.79
CA GLN A 336 -23.50 -61.45 29.29
C GLN A 336 -23.16 -62.27 30.54
N VAL A 337 -24.12 -62.41 31.46
CA VAL A 337 -23.94 -63.25 32.65
C VAL A 337 -23.74 -64.72 32.28
N GLU A 338 -24.56 -65.26 31.36
CA GLU A 338 -24.39 -66.63 30.85
C GLU A 338 -23.01 -66.82 30.21
N ASP A 339 -22.55 -65.88 29.40
CA ASP A 339 -21.23 -65.92 28.76
C ASP A 339 -20.09 -65.93 29.80
N VAL A 340 -20.19 -65.11 30.86
CA VAL A 340 -19.20 -65.10 31.96
C VAL A 340 -19.21 -66.43 32.72
N ILE A 341 -20.38 -66.97 33.03
CA ILE A 341 -20.53 -68.27 33.71
C ILE A 341 -19.93 -69.38 32.84
N ASN A 342 -20.27 -69.42 31.56
CA ASN A 342 -19.77 -70.41 30.61
C ASN A 342 -18.24 -70.31 30.46
N SER A 343 -17.70 -69.09 30.38
CA SER A 343 -16.25 -68.83 30.35
C SER A 343 -15.55 -69.34 31.62
N TYR A 344 -16.16 -69.10 32.79
CA TYR A 344 -15.64 -69.59 34.07
C TYR A 344 -15.60 -71.13 34.12
N PHE A 345 -16.70 -71.80 33.75
CA PHE A 345 -16.75 -73.27 33.72
C PHE A 345 -15.78 -73.86 32.71
N ALA A 346 -15.66 -73.27 31.52
CA ALA A 346 -14.69 -73.71 30.52
C ALA A 346 -13.26 -73.64 31.06
N LYS A 347 -12.90 -72.53 31.73
CA LYS A 347 -11.57 -72.31 32.31
C LYS A 347 -11.24 -73.25 33.47
N ASN A 348 -12.23 -73.61 34.29
CA ASN A 348 -12.04 -74.43 35.50
C ASN A 348 -12.54 -75.88 35.31
N SER A 349 -12.68 -76.33 34.06
CA SER A 349 -13.22 -77.64 33.72
C SER A 349 -12.43 -78.82 34.32
N GLU A 350 -11.15 -78.62 34.65
CA GLU A 350 -10.30 -79.61 35.33
C GLU A 350 -10.62 -79.77 36.84
N TYR A 351 -11.22 -78.77 37.47
CA TYR A 351 -11.60 -78.76 38.89
C TYR A 351 -13.09 -78.95 39.13
N ILE A 352 -13.90 -78.82 38.07
CA ILE A 352 -15.35 -78.90 38.12
C ILE A 352 -15.78 -80.17 37.39
N GLY A 353 -16.00 -81.23 38.16
CA GLY A 353 -16.51 -82.51 37.69
C GLY A 353 -17.74 -82.94 38.48
N ILE A 354 -18.65 -83.66 37.83
CA ILE A 354 -19.81 -84.25 38.50
C ILE A 354 -19.31 -85.47 39.29
N ASN A 355 -19.27 -85.36 40.62
CA ASN A 355 -19.00 -86.51 41.49
C ASN A 355 -20.29 -87.32 41.68
N GLY A 356 -20.55 -88.24 40.74
CA GLY A 356 -21.66 -89.20 40.81
C GLY A 356 -22.55 -89.20 39.56
N ALA A 357 -23.26 -90.30 39.34
CA ALA A 357 -24.27 -90.37 38.29
C ALA A 357 -25.42 -89.41 38.62
N LEU A 358 -25.81 -88.54 37.67
CA LEU A 358 -27.03 -87.75 37.77
C LEU A 358 -28.23 -88.69 37.71
N ASN A 359 -28.86 -88.95 38.86
CA ASN A 359 -30.12 -89.67 38.91
C ASN A 359 -31.28 -88.69 38.66
N TYR A 360 -32.06 -88.96 37.63
CA TYR A 360 -33.28 -88.21 37.32
C TYR A 360 -34.40 -88.61 38.29
N GLU A 361 -34.67 -87.78 39.30
CA GLU A 361 -35.85 -87.90 40.16
C GLU A 361 -36.99 -87.08 39.56
N GLY A 362 -37.70 -87.66 38.59
CA GLY A 362 -38.74 -86.97 37.82
C GLY A 362 -39.96 -86.55 38.65
N TYR A 363 -40.78 -85.66 38.05
CA TYR A 363 -42.22 -85.55 38.25
C TYR A 363 -42.93 -85.36 36.92
#